data_AF-A0A315QTJ7-F1
#
_entry.id   AF-A0A315QTJ7-F1
#
_cell.length_a   1.000
_cell.length_b   1.000
_cell.length_c   1.000
_cell.angle_alpha   90.00
_cell.angle_beta   90.00
_cell.angle_gamma   90.00
#
_symmetry.space_group_name_H-M   'P 1'
#
loop_
_entity.id
_entity.type
_entity.pdbx_description
1 polymer ?
#
loop_
_entity_poly.entity_id
_entity_poly.type
_entity_poly.pdbx_seq_one_letter_code
_entity_poly.pdbx_strand_id
1 'polypeptide(L)'
;MGNVECTNCGQCILSCPTGALHELYQKDIVLDLLNDESKHVVVQTAPAVRVAISEPFSNQAGDISTGQLVTALKRLDFDAVFDTNFAADLTIMEEGTELIE
;
A
#
# COMPACT_ATOMS: atom_id res chain seq x y z
N MET A 1 -15.29 -11.45 12.43
CA MET A 1 -15.33 -11.72 10.97
C MET A 1 -15.37 -13.23 10.80
N GLY A 2 -16.29 -13.77 9.98
CA GLY A 2 -16.42 -15.23 9.81
C GLY A 2 -17.85 -15.79 9.71
N ASN A 3 -18.89 -14.94 9.76
CA ASN A 3 -20.29 -15.37 9.70
C ASN A 3 -20.95 -15.18 8.32
N VAL A 4 -20.19 -14.75 7.30
CA VAL A 4 -20.66 -14.50 5.92
C VAL A 4 -19.52 -14.74 4.93
N GLU A 5 -19.86 -14.98 3.66
CA GLU A 5 -18.92 -15.21 2.54
C GLU A 5 -18.28 -13.93 2.00
N CYS A 6 -17.66 -13.12 2.87
CA CYS A 6 -16.90 -11.93 2.49
C CYS A 6 -15.46 -12.29 2.13
N THR A 7 -14.96 -11.86 0.97
CA THR A 7 -13.57 -12.06 0.53
C THR A 7 -12.64 -10.88 0.82
N ASN A 8 -13.15 -9.82 1.46
CA ASN A 8 -12.41 -8.60 1.80
C ASN A 8 -11.82 -7.83 0.59
N CYS A 9 -12.49 -7.86 -0.56
CA CYS A 9 -12.03 -7.18 -1.78
C CYS A 9 -12.22 -5.65 -1.80
N GLY A 10 -13.03 -5.09 -0.88
CA GLY A 10 -13.23 -3.64 -0.75
C GLY A 10 -14.07 -2.96 -1.85
N GLN A 11 -14.61 -3.70 -2.82
CA GLN A 11 -15.42 -3.12 -3.91
C GLN A 11 -16.68 -2.38 -3.41
N CYS A 12 -17.25 -2.83 -2.29
CA CYS A 12 -18.35 -2.15 -1.62
C CYS A 12 -17.95 -0.77 -1.07
N ILE A 13 -16.71 -0.60 -0.59
CA ILE A 13 -16.17 0.68 -0.10
C ILE A 13 -16.03 1.66 -1.29
N LEU A 14 -15.44 1.22 -2.40
CA LEU A 14 -15.26 2.06 -3.59
C LEU A 14 -16.57 2.57 -4.18
N SER A 15 -17.64 1.78 -4.08
CA SER A 15 -18.97 2.15 -4.58
C SER A 15 -19.77 3.00 -3.59
N CYS A 16 -19.27 3.21 -2.36
CA CYS A 16 -20.01 3.91 -1.32
C CYS A 16 -20.03 5.43 -1.58
N PRO A 17 -21.20 6.06 -1.81
CA PRO A 17 -21.27 7.48 -2.15
C PRO A 17 -21.16 8.41 -0.93
N THR A 18 -21.27 7.87 0.28
CA THR A 18 -21.37 8.64 1.53
C THR A 18 -20.16 8.51 2.45
N GLY A 19 -19.25 7.55 2.18
CA GLY A 19 -18.19 7.18 3.11
C GLY A 19 -18.68 6.40 4.34
N ALA A 20 -19.88 5.82 4.29
CA ALA A 20 -20.40 4.97 5.38
C ALA A 20 -19.62 3.66 5.51
N LEU A 21 -19.03 3.18 4.42
CA LEU A 21 -18.11 2.05 4.41
C LEU A 21 -16.69 2.60 4.28
N HIS A 22 -15.78 2.09 5.11
CA HIS A 22 -14.38 2.46 5.12
C HIS A 22 -13.51 1.24 5.43
N GLU A 23 -12.24 1.35 5.10
CA GLU A 23 -11.21 0.39 5.45
C GLU A 23 -10.99 0.31 6.98
N LEU A 24 -10.42 -0.79 7.44
CA LEU A 24 -9.92 -0.83 8.81
C LEU A 24 -8.68 0.07 8.90
N TYR A 25 -8.80 1.20 9.60
CA TYR A 25 -7.70 2.14 9.76
C TYR A 25 -6.56 1.53 10.59
N GLN A 26 -5.36 1.52 10.02
CA GLN A 26 -4.12 1.14 10.71
C GLN A 26 -3.20 2.35 10.99
N LYS A 27 -3.66 3.57 10.67
CA LYS A 27 -2.85 4.79 10.76
C LYS A 27 -2.29 5.03 12.17
N ASP A 28 -3.06 4.77 13.21
CA ASP A 28 -2.65 5.10 14.59
C ASP A 28 -1.53 4.17 15.04
N ILE A 29 -1.60 2.89 14.66
CA ILE A 29 -0.52 1.91 14.88
C ILE A 29 0.75 2.33 14.16
N VAL A 30 0.64 2.80 12.91
CA VAL A 30 1.80 3.27 12.14
C VAL A 30 2.41 4.52 12.78
N LEU A 31 1.59 5.47 13.24
CA LEU A 31 2.07 6.66 13.92
C LEU A 31 2.76 6.31 15.25
N ASP A 32 2.22 5.37 16.03
CA ASP A 32 2.86 4.89 17.25
C ASP A 32 4.22 4.26 16.97
N LEU A 33 4.33 3.47 15.89
CA LEU A 33 5.59 2.84 15.47
C LEU A 33 6.63 3.87 15.00
N LEU A 34 6.21 4.88 14.23
CA LEU A 34 7.10 5.95 13.76
C LEU A 34 7.63 6.83 14.89
N ASN A 35 6.88 6.96 15.99
CA ASN A 35 7.31 7.72 17.17
C ASN A 35 8.15 6.90 18.16
N ASP A 36 8.29 5.57 17.97
CA ASP A 36 9.09 4.70 18.83
C ASP A 36 10.55 4.65 18.33
N GLU A 37 11.42 5.45 18.96
CA GLU A 37 12.86 5.51 18.63
C GLU A 37 13.61 4.17 18.80
N SER A 38 13.00 3.17 19.45
CA SER A 38 13.59 1.82 19.56
C SER A 38 13.36 0.94 18.32
N LYS A 39 12.52 1.38 17.38
CA LYS A 39 12.17 0.64 16.18
C LYS A 39 12.94 1.14 14.97
N HIS A 40 13.21 0.20 14.07
CA HIS A 40 13.58 0.51 12.70
C HIS A 40 12.36 0.24 11.82
N VAL A 41 11.72 1.31 11.34
CA VAL A 41 10.43 1.26 10.67
C VAL A 41 10.63 1.27 9.16
N VAL A 42 10.25 0.15 8.54
CA VAL A 42 10.35 -0.05 7.09
C VAL A 42 8.95 0.03 6.47
N VAL A 43 8.83 0.71 5.33
CA VAL A 43 7.61 0.73 4.52
C VAL A 43 7.83 0.05 3.18
N GLN A 44 6.82 -0.69 2.72
CA GLN A 44 6.75 -1.29 1.40
C GLN A 44 5.50 -0.80 0.67
N THR A 45 5.67 -0.28 -0.55
CA THR A 45 4.55 0.23 -1.36
C THR A 45 4.19 -0.75 -2.48
N ALA A 46 2.90 -1.07 -2.61
CA ALA A 46 2.40 -1.92 -3.68
C ALA A 46 2.50 -1.23 -5.07
N PRO A 47 2.57 -2.00 -6.17
CA PRO A 47 2.85 -1.48 -7.51
C PRO A 47 1.86 -0.41 -7.99
N ALA A 48 0.57 -0.56 -7.68
CA ALA A 48 -0.50 0.34 -8.12
C ALA A 48 -0.51 1.68 -7.36
N VAL A 49 0.09 1.75 -6.17
CA VAL A 49 0.05 2.95 -5.32
C VAL A 49 0.69 4.13 -6.03
N ARG A 50 1.84 3.95 -6.69
CA ARG A 50 2.55 5.05 -7.39
C ARG A 50 1.77 5.68 -8.54
N VAL A 51 0.73 5.01 -9.05
CA VAL A 51 -0.08 5.46 -10.19
C VAL A 51 -1.37 6.15 -9.73
N ALA A 52 -1.92 5.74 -8.58
CA ALA A 52 -3.20 6.25 -8.08
C ALA A 52 -3.06 7.28 -6.96
N ILE A 53 -1.98 7.26 -6.17
CA ILE A 53 -1.84 8.08 -4.96
C ILE A 53 -1.87 9.60 -5.24
N SER A 54 -1.57 10.01 -6.46
CA SER A 54 -1.40 11.40 -6.87
C SER A 54 -2.73 12.09 -7.22
N GLU A 55 -3.78 11.32 -7.52
CA GLU A 55 -5.13 11.79 -7.87
C GLU A 55 -5.73 12.76 -6.83
N PRO A 56 -5.77 12.44 -5.52
CA PRO A 56 -6.28 13.35 -4.50
C PRO A 56 -5.43 14.63 -4.33
N PHE A 57 -4.22 14.66 -4.89
CA PHE A 57 -3.32 15.83 -4.89
C PHE A 57 -3.39 16.62 -6.21
N SER A 58 -4.51 16.56 -6.93
CA SER A 58 -4.79 17.29 -8.16
C SER A 58 -4.03 16.85 -9.41
N ASN A 59 -3.42 15.65 -9.41
CA ASN A 59 -2.87 15.05 -10.62
C ASN A 59 -3.94 14.25 -11.37
N GLN A 60 -3.65 13.88 -12.62
CA GLN A 60 -4.56 13.07 -13.43
C GLN A 60 -4.46 11.59 -13.03
N ALA A 61 -5.58 10.87 -13.16
CA ALA A 61 -5.58 9.42 -12.98
C ALA A 61 -4.60 8.77 -13.97
N GLY A 62 -3.69 7.94 -13.46
CA GLY A 62 -2.62 7.33 -14.24
C GLY A 62 -1.26 8.03 -14.15
N ASP A 63 -1.18 9.22 -13.54
CA ASP A 63 0.09 9.93 -13.37
C ASP A 63 1.05 9.17 -12.44
N ILE A 64 2.30 8.99 -12.89
CA ILE A 64 3.31 8.23 -12.16
C ILE A 64 4.05 9.13 -11.16
N SER A 65 3.82 8.90 -9.86
CA SER A 65 4.36 9.71 -8.77
C SER A 65 5.38 8.97 -7.90
N THR A 66 6.14 8.02 -8.45
CA THR A 66 7.11 7.19 -7.70
C THR A 66 8.08 8.01 -6.84
N GLY A 67 8.76 9.00 -7.43
CA GLY A 67 9.73 9.83 -6.69
C GLY A 67 9.08 10.69 -5.60
N GLN A 68 7.87 11.21 -5.86
CA GLN A 68 7.10 12.00 -4.90
C GLN A 68 6.64 11.13 -3.73
N LEU A 69 6.14 9.91 -4.00
CA LEU A 69 5.73 8.94 -2.99
C LEU A 69 6.90 8.57 -2.07
N VAL A 70 8.05 8.19 -2.64
CA VAL A 70 9.26 7.86 -1.85
C VAL A 70 9.72 9.06 -1.03
N THR A 71 9.69 10.27 -1.60
CA THR A 71 10.07 11.49 -0.87
C THR A 71 9.11 11.78 0.27
N ALA A 72 7.80 11.61 0.07
CA ALA A 72 6.80 11.80 1.10
C ALA A 72 6.97 10.82 2.25
N LEU A 73 7.19 9.52 1.96
CA LEU A 73 7.43 8.50 2.99
C LEU A 73 8.71 8.78 3.80
N LYS A 74 9.79 9.22 3.14
CA LYS A 74 11.01 9.65 3.87
C LYS A 74 10.78 10.86 4.76
N ARG A 75 9.91 11.80 4.35
CA ARG A 75 9.52 12.96 5.16
C ARG A 75 8.55 12.61 6.29
N LEU A 76 7.98 11.41 6.28
CA LEU A 76 7.19 10.84 7.37
C LEU A 76 8.06 9.99 8.33
N ASP A 77 9.39 10.11 8.24
CA ASP A 77 10.36 9.45 9.12
C ASP A 77 10.42 7.91 9.06
N PHE A 78 10.00 7.31 7.95
CA PHE A 78 10.36 5.91 7.69
C PHE A 78 11.88 5.75 7.48
N ASP A 79 12.51 4.84 8.22
CA ASP A 79 13.96 4.59 8.12
C ASP A 79 14.37 4.00 6.77
N ALA A 80 13.50 3.18 6.17
CA ALA A 80 13.72 2.60 4.86
C ALA A 80 12.41 2.51 4.06
N VAL A 81 12.51 2.81 2.77
CA VAL A 81 11.40 2.73 1.80
C VAL A 81 11.76 1.69 0.75
N PHE A 82 11.03 0.58 0.72
CA PHE A 82 11.18 -0.49 -0.25
C PHE A 82 9.98 -0.54 -1.21
N ASP A 83 10.21 -1.10 -2.40
CA ASP A 83 9.17 -1.30 -3.42
C ASP A 83 8.76 -2.77 -3.44
N THR A 84 7.46 -3.05 -3.30
CA THR A 84 6.92 -4.41 -3.36
C THR A 84 7.11 -5.03 -4.74
N ASN A 85 7.38 -4.25 -5.80
CA ASN A 85 7.77 -4.78 -7.10
C ASN A 85 8.93 -5.77 -7.02
N PHE A 86 9.93 -5.50 -6.16
CA PHE A 86 11.04 -6.43 -6.00
C PHE A 86 10.54 -7.81 -5.54
N ALA A 87 9.62 -7.83 -4.55
CA ALA A 87 9.01 -9.06 -4.11
C ALA A 87 8.07 -9.67 -5.17
N ALA A 88 7.43 -8.85 -6.01
CA ALA A 88 6.65 -9.34 -7.14
C ALA A 88 7.53 -10.05 -8.18
N ASP A 89 8.74 -9.54 -8.45
CA ASP A 89 9.72 -10.23 -9.31
C ASP A 89 10.14 -11.57 -8.70
N LEU A 90 10.35 -11.62 -7.38
CA LEU A 90 10.60 -12.88 -6.67
C LEU A 90 9.41 -13.84 -6.80
N THR A 91 8.17 -13.37 -6.64
CA THR A 91 6.97 -14.19 -6.86
C THR A 91 6.96 -14.78 -8.27
N ILE A 92 7.32 -14.01 -9.30
CA ILE A 92 7.39 -14.54 -10.67
C ILE A 92 8.52 -15.56 -10.85
N MET A 93 9.66 -15.40 -10.17
CA MET A 93 10.71 -16.42 -10.19
C MET A 93 10.20 -17.75 -9.61
N GLU A 94 9.47 -17.71 -8.50
CA GLU A 94 8.92 -18.90 -7.85
C GLU A 94 7.74 -19.50 -8.63
N GLU A 95 6.68 -18.72 -8.92
CA GLU A 95 5.50 -19.20 -9.66
C GLU A 95 5.85 -19.60 -11.10
N GLY A 96 6.79 -18.90 -11.74
CA GLY A 96 7.28 -19.24 -13.07
C GLY A 96 8.05 -20.56 -13.09
N THR A 97 8.77 -20.87 -12.01
CA THR A 97 9.45 -22.17 -11.84
C THR A 97 8.42 -23.25 -11.55
N GLU A 98 7.49 -23.03 -10.61
CA GLU A 98 6.38 -23.95 -10.29
C GLU A 98 5.51 -24.28 -11.51
N LEU A 99 5.31 -23.33 -12.43
CA LEU A 99 4.51 -23.55 -13.64
C LEU A 99 5.20 -24.49 -14.65
N ILE A 100 6.54 -24.48 -14.72
CA ILE A 100 7.32 -25.24 -15.71
C ILE A 100 7.69 -26.63 -15.19
N GLU A 101 7.94 -26.76 -13.88
CA GLU A 101 8.25 -28.03 -13.21
C GLU A 101 7.03 -28.90 -12.93
#